data_AF-A0A2N2PUE8-F1
#
_entry.id   AF-A0A2N2PUE8-F1
#
_cell.length_a   1.000
_cell.length_b   1.000
_cell.length_c   1.000
_cell.angle_alpha   90.00
_cell.angle_beta   90.00
_cell.angle_gamma   90.00
#
_symmetry.space_group_name_H-M   'P 1'
#
loop_
_entity.id
_entity.type
_entity.pdbx_description
1 polymer ?
#
loop_
_entity_poly.entity_id
_entity_poly.type
_entity_poly.pdbx_seq_one_letter_code
_entity_poly.pdbx_strand_id
1 'polypeptide(L)'
;MKVERIFNVLLALALLLSVGVQLNQVHAQGTAPMPQQNLPAAAVLTDQIPIPARAGQPASGSGLMQFTGPPGANPEHEVSAYGFQAGDYNRGRPLAASDESEPNDTPGTAHPLSAGVTNTGSINPIGDIDYYSLGGVNTAWGFIALLDTYGSTASKRATLTALRNDGTTVLQTDTGSWERGSGIALQNYADSGLTHYLLVNEEGNDAAVTPYTLRYYKTIIAAQPEVEPNDTPAAGTPSSFTHSGVISSMADVDCFAFQGRVGDTILLALNGDPEGNGSDLDPALDLVDPSGVTLKSANVSGMAGNEFIEYVGLSSAGVYAYCVRAAPGAGLQTDTYKVGLVRNGGLYFPDMTRDPTWLNPRPGNYARPGDILSFRLAITNASPIMIPGNIRLTATYSPTCLSVVTTTPTATLTSPGYISWDGQKTTGLAPGETYSVTMDMLALTTCSDNIYQDTGVSYYYTGHNNTVDYSIHPGADLYLPLIQR
;
A
#
# COMPACT_ATOMS: atom_id res chain seq x y z
N MET A 1 -10.78 67.71 -28.51
CA MET A 1 -11.27 66.32 -28.45
C MET A 1 -11.61 66.05 -26.99
N LYS A 2 -12.85 66.29 -26.52
CA LYS A 2 -14.03 65.38 -26.55
C LYS A 2 -13.69 64.06 -25.81
N VAL A 3 -14.30 63.63 -24.69
CA VAL A 3 -15.64 63.86 -24.11
C VAL A 3 -15.64 63.55 -22.59
N GLU A 4 -16.40 64.32 -21.79
CA GLU A 4 -16.83 64.03 -20.41
C GLU A 4 -18.07 63.11 -20.37
N ARG A 5 -18.23 62.28 -19.30
CA ARG A 5 -19.41 62.24 -18.39
C ARG A 5 -19.54 60.94 -17.56
N ILE A 6 -19.33 61.07 -16.24
CA ILE A 6 -20.21 60.74 -15.09
C ILE A 6 -21.29 59.63 -15.27
N PHE A 7 -21.26 58.56 -14.46
CA PHE A 7 -22.30 58.18 -13.45
C PHE A 7 -21.98 56.88 -12.66
N ASN A 8 -22.42 56.87 -11.40
CA ASN A 8 -22.40 55.87 -10.29
C ASN A 8 -22.62 54.38 -10.68
N VAL A 9 -22.18 53.36 -9.94
CA VAL A 9 -22.65 52.95 -8.57
C VAL A 9 -21.64 52.01 -7.87
N LEU A 10 -21.51 52.25 -6.56
CA LEU A 10 -20.71 51.59 -5.54
C LEU A 10 -21.41 50.36 -4.92
N LEU A 11 -20.59 49.38 -4.51
CA LEU A 11 -20.61 48.69 -3.21
C LEU A 11 -21.77 47.72 -2.89
N ALA A 12 -21.44 46.41 -2.89
CA ALA A 12 -22.15 45.41 -2.11
C ALA A 12 -21.14 44.42 -1.50
N LEU A 13 -20.67 44.73 -0.29
CA LEU A 13 -20.03 43.77 0.61
C LEU A 13 -20.64 43.96 2.00
N ALA A 14 -21.10 42.84 2.57
CA ALA A 14 -21.28 42.53 3.98
C ALA A 14 -22.15 43.47 4.85
N LEU A 15 -23.30 42.98 5.29
CA LEU A 15 -23.69 42.91 6.71
C LEU A 15 -25.05 42.20 6.83
N LEU A 16 -25.10 41.02 7.47
CA LEU A 16 -26.23 40.52 8.26
C LEU A 16 -25.94 39.08 8.71
N LEU A 17 -25.61 38.92 9.99
CA LEU A 17 -26.01 37.85 10.91
C LEU A 17 -25.00 37.73 12.06
N SER A 18 -25.21 38.52 13.11
CA SER A 18 -24.70 38.24 14.44
C SER A 18 -25.89 37.84 15.31
N VAL A 19 -26.10 36.53 15.47
CA VAL A 19 -26.93 35.98 16.53
C VAL A 19 -25.98 35.44 17.59
N GLY A 20 -26.02 36.09 18.75
CA GLY A 20 -25.28 35.66 19.93
C GLY A 20 -25.85 34.38 20.51
N VAL A 21 -24.95 33.49 20.94
CA VAL A 21 -25.24 32.47 21.93
C VAL A 21 -24.15 32.57 23.00
N GLN A 22 -24.58 32.93 24.21
CA GLN A 22 -23.81 32.86 25.43
C GLN A 22 -23.51 31.39 25.76
N LEU A 23 -22.25 31.07 26.03
CA LEU A 23 -21.87 29.88 26.79
C LEU A 23 -21.17 30.33 28.07
N ASN A 24 -21.85 30.09 29.19
CA ASN A 24 -21.35 30.30 30.53
C ASN A 24 -20.19 29.34 30.83
N GLN A 25 -19.12 29.90 31.36
CA GLN A 25 -18.11 29.17 32.11
C GLN A 25 -18.69 28.64 33.42
N VAL A 26 -18.33 27.41 33.80
CA VAL A 26 -18.21 27.01 35.20
C VAL A 26 -16.89 26.29 35.39
N HIS A 27 -15.98 26.97 36.10
CA HIS A 27 -14.84 26.38 36.79
C HIS A 27 -15.33 25.61 38.01
N ALA A 28 -14.79 24.42 38.27
CA ALA A 28 -14.62 23.91 39.63
C ALA A 28 -13.42 22.95 39.70
N GLN A 29 -12.34 23.45 40.29
CA GLN A 29 -11.24 22.66 40.85
C GLN A 29 -11.73 21.88 42.08
N GLY A 30 -11.13 20.72 42.35
CA GLY A 30 -11.34 19.97 43.58
C GLY A 30 -10.38 18.79 43.71
N THR A 31 -9.16 19.07 44.14
CA THR A 31 -8.15 18.11 44.61
C THR A 31 -8.43 17.67 46.05
N ALA A 32 -8.32 16.38 46.35
CA ALA A 32 -7.80 15.83 47.62
C ALA A 32 -7.59 14.30 47.54
N PRO A 33 -6.67 13.69 48.33
CA PRO A 33 -6.05 12.40 48.02
C PRO A 33 -6.26 11.25 49.04
N MET A 34 -5.81 10.04 48.65
CA MET A 34 -5.40 8.87 49.46
C MET A 34 -6.49 7.99 50.13
N PRO A 35 -6.23 6.68 50.43
CA PRO A 35 -4.93 6.07 50.74
C PRO A 35 -4.55 4.71 50.11
N GLN A 36 -3.25 4.44 50.22
CA GLN A 36 -2.54 3.18 50.01
C GLN A 36 -3.09 2.03 50.87
N GLN A 37 -3.13 0.82 50.30
CA GLN A 37 -3.16 -0.43 51.06
C GLN A 37 -1.84 -1.17 50.89
N ASN A 38 -1.13 -1.33 52.01
CA ASN A 38 -0.04 -2.27 52.23
C ASN A 38 -0.62 -3.65 52.53
N LEU A 39 -0.09 -4.71 51.90
CA LEU A 39 -0.03 -6.07 52.47
C LEU A 39 1.25 -6.80 51.94
N PRO A 40 1.75 -7.83 52.66
CA PRO A 40 3.17 -7.94 52.99
C PRO A 40 3.97 -8.98 52.17
N ALA A 41 5.30 -8.91 52.33
CA ALA A 41 6.26 -9.90 51.87
C ALA A 41 6.37 -11.11 52.81
N ALA A 42 6.54 -12.31 52.23
CA ALA A 42 7.58 -13.31 52.54
C ALA A 42 7.15 -14.71 52.05
N ALA A 43 7.99 -15.36 51.24
CA ALA A 43 8.61 -16.65 51.58
C ALA A 43 9.38 -17.22 50.38
N VAL A 44 10.66 -17.50 50.64
CA VAL A 44 11.62 -18.22 49.83
C VAL A 44 11.33 -19.72 49.92
N LEU A 45 11.47 -20.44 48.80
CA LEU A 45 11.79 -21.88 48.81
C LEU A 45 12.65 -22.24 47.60
N THR A 46 13.84 -22.71 47.92
CA THR A 46 14.92 -23.23 47.09
C THR A 46 14.78 -24.74 46.90
N ASP A 47 15.09 -25.25 45.70
CA ASP A 47 15.91 -26.46 45.40
C ASP A 47 15.78 -26.79 43.88
N GLN A 48 16.82 -26.68 43.04
CA GLN A 48 18.01 -27.55 42.84
C GLN A 48 17.64 -28.91 42.14
N ILE A 49 17.77 -29.05 40.80
CA ILE A 49 18.89 -29.66 39.98
C ILE A 49 18.26 -30.80 39.09
N PRO A 50 18.81 -31.33 37.95
CA PRO A 50 19.67 -30.84 36.85
C PRO A 50 19.09 -31.11 35.44
N ILE A 51 19.63 -30.48 34.38
CA ILE A 51 19.63 -31.07 33.01
C ILE A 51 21.07 -31.01 32.46
N PRO A 52 21.63 -32.12 31.96
CA PRO A 52 23.02 -32.18 31.49
C PRO A 52 23.20 -31.68 30.05
N ALA A 53 24.40 -31.17 29.78
CA ALA A 53 24.89 -30.78 28.46
C ALA A 53 25.18 -32.00 27.56
N ARG A 54 24.97 -31.84 26.24
CA ARG A 54 25.82 -32.51 25.25
C ARG A 54 25.89 -31.75 23.92
N ALA A 55 27.11 -31.56 23.47
CA ALA A 55 27.54 -30.96 22.22
C ALA A 55 27.21 -31.80 20.97
N GLY A 56 27.17 -31.14 19.82
CA GLY A 56 27.31 -31.79 18.51
C GLY A 56 26.65 -31.05 17.36
N GLN A 57 27.38 -30.16 16.68
CA GLN A 57 27.19 -29.94 15.24
C GLN A 57 27.52 -31.26 14.50
N PRO A 58 26.88 -31.55 13.35
CA PRO A 58 27.52 -31.19 12.09
C PRO A 58 26.58 -30.78 10.94
N ALA A 59 27.21 -30.04 10.02
CA ALA A 59 27.12 -30.11 8.56
C ALA A 59 25.84 -29.71 7.81
N SER A 60 26.10 -28.80 6.86
CA SER A 60 25.39 -28.53 5.61
C SER A 60 24.80 -29.78 4.94
N GLY A 61 23.52 -29.71 4.61
CA GLY A 61 22.87 -30.61 3.66
C GLY A 61 21.92 -29.80 2.78
N SER A 62 22.34 -29.52 1.55
CA SER A 62 21.48 -29.04 0.48
C SER A 62 20.36 -30.06 0.22
N GLY A 63 19.14 -29.75 0.68
CA GLY A 63 17.94 -30.51 0.37
C GLY A 63 17.15 -29.82 -0.73
N LEU A 64 17.41 -30.19 -1.99
CA LEU A 64 16.49 -29.93 -3.10
C LEU A 64 15.22 -30.75 -2.85
N MET A 65 14.16 -30.09 -2.40
CA MET A 65 12.82 -30.67 -2.38
C MET A 65 12.17 -30.36 -3.74
N GLN A 66 12.29 -31.32 -4.67
CA GLN A 66 11.78 -31.22 -6.03
C GLN A 66 10.28 -31.57 -6.02
N PHE A 67 9.41 -30.55 -6.06
CA PHE A 67 7.99 -30.75 -6.35
C PHE A 67 7.80 -30.90 -7.86
N THR A 68 7.52 -32.11 -8.32
CA THR A 68 7.10 -32.37 -9.70
C THR A 68 5.61 -32.02 -9.84
N GLY A 69 5.31 -30.81 -10.29
CA GLY A 69 3.98 -30.46 -10.81
C GLY A 69 3.70 -31.15 -12.16
N PRO A 70 2.44 -31.35 -12.54
CA PRO A 70 2.09 -31.98 -13.82
C PRO A 70 2.47 -31.08 -15.01
N PRO A 71 2.84 -31.66 -16.16
CA PRO A 71 3.30 -30.90 -17.32
C PRO A 71 2.12 -30.23 -18.03
N GLY A 72 2.15 -28.89 -18.15
CA GLY A 72 1.23 -28.18 -19.07
C GLY A 72 0.79 -26.76 -18.71
N ALA A 73 1.26 -26.14 -17.62
CA ALA A 73 0.95 -24.73 -17.36
C ALA A 73 1.93 -23.81 -18.12
N ASN A 74 1.38 -22.94 -18.96
CA ASN A 74 2.06 -21.85 -19.65
C ASN A 74 2.80 -20.97 -18.61
N PRO A 75 4.09 -20.59 -18.80
CA PRO A 75 4.78 -19.69 -17.89
C PRO A 75 4.37 -18.25 -18.20
N GLU A 76 3.12 -17.89 -17.89
CA GLU A 76 2.75 -16.49 -17.72
C GLU A 76 3.15 -16.07 -16.31
N HIS A 77 3.74 -14.88 -16.21
CA HIS A 77 4.34 -14.34 -14.99
C HIS A 77 3.30 -14.20 -13.86
N GLU A 78 3.07 -15.25 -13.09
CA GLU A 78 2.38 -15.16 -11.80
C GLU A 78 3.32 -14.49 -10.80
N VAL A 79 3.09 -13.19 -10.53
CA VAL A 79 3.59 -12.56 -9.31
C VAL A 79 2.69 -13.05 -8.18
N SER A 80 2.90 -14.29 -7.79
CA SER A 80 2.23 -14.80 -6.60
C SER A 80 2.84 -14.09 -5.40
N ALA A 81 2.02 -13.27 -4.74
CA ALA A 81 2.30 -12.78 -3.40
C ALA A 81 2.23 -13.94 -2.38
N TYR A 82 2.89 -15.07 -2.65
CA TYR A 82 3.18 -16.10 -1.65
C TYR A 82 4.13 -15.49 -0.63
N GLY A 83 3.57 -14.85 0.38
CA GLY A 83 4.32 -14.33 1.51
C GLY A 83 3.66 -13.23 2.31
N PHE A 84 2.60 -12.57 1.82
CA PHE A 84 2.01 -11.45 2.54
C PHE A 84 0.53 -11.69 2.81
N GLN A 85 0.22 -12.24 3.98
CA GLN A 85 -1.14 -12.18 4.49
C GLN A 85 -1.51 -10.71 4.69
N ALA A 86 -2.62 -10.28 4.11
CA ALA A 86 -3.27 -8.99 4.39
C ALA A 86 -3.58 -8.77 5.90
N GLY A 87 -3.39 -9.81 6.73
CA GLY A 87 -3.51 -9.77 8.19
C GLY A 87 -2.29 -9.21 8.94
N ASP A 88 -1.08 -9.21 8.35
CA ASP A 88 0.12 -8.72 9.04
C ASP A 88 0.34 -7.20 8.90
N TYR A 89 -0.32 -6.58 7.92
CA TYR A 89 -0.26 -5.13 7.71
C TYR A 89 -1.29 -4.33 8.53
N ASN A 90 -2.30 -5.01 9.10
CA ASN A 90 -3.45 -4.38 9.77
C ASN A 90 -3.30 -4.21 11.30
N ARG A 91 -2.13 -4.50 11.88
CA ARG A 91 -1.86 -4.19 13.29
C ARG A 91 -0.99 -2.95 13.36
N GLY A 92 -1.62 -1.79 13.55
CA GLY A 92 -1.02 -0.46 13.76
C GLY A 92 -0.15 -0.33 15.01
N ARG A 93 0.75 -1.28 15.26
CA ARG A 93 1.94 -1.05 16.08
C ARG A 93 2.98 -0.40 15.16
N PRO A 94 3.46 0.80 15.49
CA PRO A 94 4.65 1.33 14.86
C PRO A 94 5.76 0.28 14.93
N LEU A 95 6.39 -0.03 13.79
CA LEU A 95 7.58 -0.86 13.82
C LEU A 95 8.64 -0.14 14.66
N ALA A 96 9.40 -0.89 15.46
CA ALA A 96 10.42 -0.31 16.32
C ALA A 96 11.44 0.44 15.47
N ALA A 97 11.78 1.67 15.88
CA ALA A 97 12.84 2.44 15.24
C ALA A 97 14.16 1.67 15.30
N SER A 98 15.00 1.88 14.28
CA SER A 98 16.36 1.34 14.17
C SER A 98 17.36 2.50 14.20
N ASP A 99 18.58 2.21 14.60
CA ASP A 99 19.72 3.12 14.46
C ASP A 99 20.66 2.56 13.39
N GLU A 100 21.33 3.45 12.67
CA GLU A 100 22.38 3.06 11.72
C GLU A 100 23.55 2.34 12.42
N SER A 101 24.44 1.74 11.63
CA SER A 101 25.62 1.06 12.17
C SER A 101 26.82 1.33 11.27
N GLU A 102 27.81 2.06 11.82
CA GLU A 102 29.08 2.31 11.16
C GLU A 102 30.05 1.11 11.16
N PRO A 103 30.95 1.00 10.16
CA PRO A 103 31.04 1.85 8.96
C PRO A 103 30.01 1.46 7.90
N ASN A 104 29.42 2.42 7.22
CA ASN A 104 28.42 2.16 6.18
C ASN A 104 28.66 2.94 4.85
N ASP A 105 29.85 3.52 4.67
CA ASP A 105 30.21 4.46 3.59
C ASP A 105 30.36 3.87 2.18
N THR A 106 29.98 2.61 1.96
CA THR A 106 30.06 1.95 0.65
C THR A 106 28.87 1.01 0.43
N PRO A 107 28.51 0.68 -0.83
CA PRO A 107 27.49 -0.32 -1.10
C PRO A 107 27.78 -1.69 -0.44
N GLY A 108 29.06 -2.07 -0.32
CA GLY A 108 29.47 -3.34 0.29
C GLY A 108 29.36 -3.38 1.82
N THR A 109 29.24 -2.22 2.47
CA THR A 109 29.09 -2.06 3.93
C THR A 109 27.73 -1.45 4.31
N ALA A 110 26.84 -1.26 3.34
CA ALA A 110 25.57 -0.56 3.51
C ALA A 110 24.71 -1.15 4.64
N HIS A 111 24.11 -0.30 5.45
CA HIS A 111 23.19 -0.70 6.51
C HIS A 111 21.86 -1.24 5.91
N PRO A 112 21.41 -2.47 6.23
CA PRO A 112 20.16 -2.99 5.70
C PRO A 112 18.92 -2.30 6.27
N LEU A 113 18.06 -1.74 5.42
CA LEU A 113 16.78 -1.17 5.86
C LEU A 113 15.65 -2.19 5.76
N SER A 114 14.69 -2.05 6.68
CA SER A 114 13.39 -2.72 6.63
C SER A 114 12.29 -1.75 6.25
N ALA A 115 11.42 -2.14 5.32
CA ALA A 115 10.34 -1.28 4.84
C ALA A 115 9.40 -0.88 6.00
N GLY A 116 9.03 0.41 6.05
CA GLY A 116 8.18 0.99 7.08
C GLY A 116 8.85 1.21 8.45
N VAL A 117 10.13 0.85 8.60
CA VAL A 117 10.91 1.15 9.80
C VAL A 117 11.58 2.52 9.66
N THR A 118 11.46 3.35 10.69
CA THR A 118 12.25 4.59 10.79
C THR A 118 13.64 4.24 11.29
N ASN A 119 14.66 4.54 10.49
CA ASN A 119 16.06 4.45 10.88
C ASN A 119 16.60 5.84 11.27
N THR A 120 17.34 5.95 12.37
CA THR A 120 18.03 7.17 12.77
C THR A 120 19.49 7.08 12.35
N GLY A 121 20.01 8.16 11.79
CA GLY A 121 21.41 8.24 11.38
C GLY A 121 22.03 9.62 11.58
N SER A 122 23.30 9.75 11.23
CA SER A 122 24.07 10.98 11.32
C SER A 122 25.22 11.00 10.33
N ILE A 123 25.23 12.01 9.45
CA ILE A 123 26.41 12.35 8.66
C ILE A 123 27.40 13.07 9.59
N ASN A 124 28.35 12.33 10.15
CA ASN A 124 29.35 12.82 11.08
C ASN A 124 30.54 11.85 11.21
N PRO A 125 31.77 12.25 10.80
CA PRO A 125 32.25 13.63 10.60
C PRO A 125 31.77 14.31 9.30
N ILE A 126 32.10 15.58 9.11
CA ILE A 126 31.82 16.29 7.85
C ILE A 126 32.43 15.51 6.67
N GLY A 127 31.64 15.31 5.62
CA GLY A 127 32.03 14.54 4.43
C GLY A 127 31.76 13.03 4.53
N ASP A 128 31.19 12.58 5.64
CA ASP A 128 30.61 11.26 5.80
C ASP A 128 29.46 11.03 4.79
N ILE A 129 29.25 9.77 4.42
CA ILE A 129 28.27 9.33 3.44
C ILE A 129 27.71 8.02 3.94
N ASP A 130 26.39 7.93 4.03
CA ASP A 130 25.74 6.72 4.48
C ASP A 130 25.11 5.94 3.32
N TYR A 131 25.43 4.66 3.19
CA TYR A 131 24.73 3.73 2.29
C TYR A 131 23.77 2.84 3.07
N TYR A 132 22.57 2.73 2.50
CA TYR A 132 21.52 1.85 2.99
C TYR A 132 21.10 0.86 1.91
N SER A 133 20.96 -0.41 2.26
CA SER A 133 20.53 -1.45 1.31
C SER A 133 19.03 -1.73 1.41
N LEU A 134 18.39 -1.84 0.24
CA LEU A 134 16.98 -2.15 0.08
C LEU A 134 16.83 -3.49 -0.63
N GLY A 135 16.18 -4.46 0.01
CA GLY A 135 15.85 -5.73 -0.65
C GLY A 135 14.85 -5.51 -1.78
N GLY A 136 15.32 -5.68 -3.04
CA GLY A 136 14.48 -5.60 -4.23
C GLY A 136 13.39 -6.67 -4.26
N VAL A 137 12.34 -6.42 -5.04
CA VAL A 137 11.21 -7.35 -5.18
C VAL A 137 11.13 -7.89 -6.60
N ASN A 138 10.59 -7.11 -7.51
CA ASN A 138 10.62 -7.33 -8.96
C ASN A 138 10.40 -5.98 -9.67
N THR A 139 10.44 -5.94 -11.00
CA THR A 139 10.33 -4.70 -11.80
C THR A 139 8.95 -4.05 -11.82
N ALA A 140 7.90 -4.76 -11.38
CA ALA A 140 6.57 -4.17 -11.25
C ALA A 140 6.38 -3.41 -9.92
N TRP A 141 7.30 -3.63 -8.97
CA TRP A 141 7.38 -2.93 -7.70
C TRP A 141 8.39 -1.80 -7.74
N GLY A 142 8.23 -0.90 -6.78
CA GLY A 142 9.17 0.16 -6.49
C GLY A 142 9.11 0.57 -5.03
N PHE A 143 9.63 1.76 -4.75
CA PHE A 143 9.67 2.30 -3.41
C PHE A 143 9.48 3.82 -3.39
N ILE A 144 9.04 4.29 -2.23
CA ILE A 144 9.05 5.69 -1.83
C ILE A 144 10.01 5.78 -0.65
N ALA A 145 10.91 6.76 -0.63
CA ALA A 145 11.80 6.99 0.51
C ALA A 145 11.73 8.44 0.97
N LEU A 146 11.81 8.66 2.28
CA LEU A 146 11.79 9.98 2.91
C LEU A 146 12.98 10.11 3.86
N LEU A 147 13.78 11.15 3.65
CA LEU A 147 14.86 11.58 4.52
C LEU A 147 14.41 12.84 5.28
N ASP A 148 14.20 12.71 6.58
CA ASP A 148 13.87 13.81 7.48
C ASP A 148 15.14 14.35 8.14
N THR A 149 15.47 15.60 7.84
CA THR A 149 16.59 16.33 8.45
C THR A 149 16.11 17.49 9.31
N TYR A 150 14.81 17.63 9.53
CA TYR A 150 14.22 18.77 10.22
C TYR A 150 14.76 18.92 11.66
N GLY A 151 15.02 17.78 12.32
CA GLY A 151 15.59 17.70 13.66
C GLY A 151 17.11 17.92 13.74
N SER A 152 17.82 17.96 12.61
CA SER A 152 19.26 18.20 12.59
C SER A 152 19.59 19.61 13.08
N THR A 153 20.63 19.71 13.90
CA THR A 153 21.05 20.97 14.54
C THR A 153 22.17 21.70 13.81
N ALA A 154 22.92 21.01 12.95
CA ALA A 154 24.05 21.57 12.20
C ALA A 154 23.64 22.01 10.78
N SER A 155 23.41 21.06 9.87
CA SER A 155 22.81 21.30 8.56
C SER A 155 21.50 20.52 8.41
N LYS A 156 20.51 21.14 7.77
CA LYS A 156 19.28 20.46 7.32
C LYS A 156 19.35 20.09 5.84
N ARG A 157 20.41 20.49 5.15
CA ARG A 157 20.57 20.27 3.71
C ARG A 157 21.23 18.91 3.51
N ALA A 158 20.43 17.93 3.09
CA ALA A 158 20.94 16.61 2.79
C ALA A 158 20.41 16.13 1.45
N THR A 159 21.24 15.38 0.75
CA THR A 159 20.89 14.72 -0.50
C THR A 159 20.43 13.31 -0.19
N LEU A 160 19.35 12.87 -0.81
CA LEU A 160 18.94 11.48 -0.86
C LEU A 160 19.07 10.99 -2.30
N THR A 161 19.83 9.93 -2.52
CA THR A 161 20.02 9.35 -3.85
C THR A 161 19.62 7.88 -3.86
N ALA A 162 18.71 7.51 -4.75
CA ALA A 162 18.42 6.13 -5.09
C ALA A 162 19.40 5.60 -6.13
N LEU A 163 20.01 4.45 -5.85
CA LEU A 163 21.00 3.79 -6.68
C LEU A 163 20.52 2.40 -7.11
N ARG A 164 20.92 2.03 -8.33
CA ARG A 164 20.73 0.70 -8.90
C ARG A 164 21.51 -0.37 -8.12
N ASN A 165 21.31 -1.63 -8.47
CA ASN A 165 21.97 -2.77 -7.83
C ASN A 165 23.50 -2.82 -7.93
N ASP A 166 24.09 -2.07 -8.86
CA ASP A 166 25.54 -1.91 -8.96
C ASP A 166 26.11 -0.93 -7.91
N GLY A 167 25.26 -0.27 -7.13
CA GLY A 167 25.63 0.68 -6.09
C GLY A 167 26.22 2.00 -6.60
N THR A 168 26.12 2.29 -7.90
CA THR A 168 26.75 3.48 -8.51
C THR A 168 25.88 4.17 -9.54
N THR A 169 25.03 3.44 -10.28
CA THR A 169 24.10 4.04 -11.24
C THR A 169 22.97 4.75 -10.49
N VAL A 170 22.90 6.07 -10.65
CA VAL A 170 21.83 6.91 -10.10
C VAL A 170 20.51 6.63 -10.81
N LEU A 171 19.47 6.40 -10.02
CA LEU A 171 18.09 6.25 -10.50
C LEU A 171 17.28 7.53 -10.27
N GLN A 172 17.42 8.12 -9.07
CA GLN A 172 16.81 9.41 -8.72
C GLN A 172 17.65 10.06 -7.62
N THR A 173 17.73 11.39 -7.63
CA THR A 173 18.38 12.20 -6.59
C THR A 173 17.45 13.32 -6.20
N ASP A 174 17.41 13.62 -4.91
CA ASP A 174 16.62 14.70 -4.37
C ASP A 174 17.36 15.49 -3.28
N THR A 175 17.15 16.81 -3.28
CA THR A 175 17.79 17.77 -2.38
C THR A 175 16.77 18.71 -1.72
N GLY A 176 15.61 18.19 -1.30
CA GLY A 176 14.69 18.96 -0.47
C GLY A 176 13.26 19.10 -0.99
N SER A 177 12.74 18.12 -1.74
CA SER A 177 11.36 18.17 -2.27
C SER A 177 10.27 17.87 -1.24
N TRP A 178 10.63 17.59 0.01
CA TRP A 178 9.67 17.36 1.10
C TRP A 178 9.84 18.43 2.19
N GLU A 179 8.74 18.83 2.82
CA GLU A 179 8.73 19.92 3.83
C GLU A 179 9.68 19.70 5.03
N ARG A 180 10.16 18.46 5.23
CA ARG A 180 11.07 18.05 6.31
C ARG A 180 12.45 17.60 5.81
N GLY A 181 12.70 17.58 4.52
CA GLY A 181 13.95 17.11 3.92
C GLY A 181 13.76 16.61 2.50
N SER A 182 14.38 15.48 2.16
CA SER A 182 14.46 14.98 0.78
C SER A 182 13.60 13.72 0.58
N GLY A 183 13.16 13.47 -0.65
CA GLY A 183 12.28 12.36 -0.98
C GLY A 183 12.55 11.71 -2.35
N ILE A 184 12.38 10.38 -2.40
CA ILE A 184 12.40 9.58 -3.64
C ILE A 184 10.97 9.13 -3.92
N ALA A 185 10.42 9.50 -5.08
CA ALA A 185 9.04 9.25 -5.47
C ALA A 185 8.93 8.10 -6.48
N LEU A 186 8.28 7.00 -6.06
CA LEU A 186 7.81 5.93 -6.94
C LEU A 186 8.91 5.30 -7.81
N GLN A 187 10.12 5.18 -7.26
CA GLN A 187 11.27 4.62 -7.97
C GLN A 187 11.11 3.12 -8.17
N ASN A 188 11.26 2.64 -9.41
CA ASN A 188 11.20 1.21 -9.71
C ASN A 188 12.44 0.44 -9.21
N TYR A 189 12.25 -0.84 -8.86
CA TYR A 189 13.38 -1.76 -8.73
C TYR A 189 13.83 -2.19 -10.14
N ALA A 190 14.84 -1.51 -10.68
CA ALA A 190 15.32 -1.69 -12.05
C ALA A 190 15.79 -3.13 -12.35
N ASP A 191 16.33 -3.85 -11.36
CA ASP A 191 16.96 -5.17 -11.52
C ASP A 191 16.25 -6.29 -10.77
N SER A 192 14.93 -6.36 -10.90
CA SER A 192 14.03 -7.41 -10.39
C SER A 192 14.60 -8.30 -9.26
N GLY A 193 14.35 -7.93 -8.00
CA GLY A 193 14.70 -8.77 -6.85
C GLY A 193 16.15 -8.62 -6.38
N LEU A 194 17.00 -7.92 -7.12
CA LEU A 194 18.34 -7.55 -6.65
C LEU A 194 18.28 -6.37 -5.67
N THR A 195 19.27 -6.34 -4.77
CA THR A 195 19.44 -5.26 -3.79
C THR A 195 19.66 -3.93 -4.51
N HIS A 196 18.99 -2.87 -4.08
CA HIS A 196 19.22 -1.49 -4.49
C HIS A 196 19.73 -0.69 -3.29
N TYR A 197 20.17 0.56 -3.49
CA TYR A 197 20.72 1.36 -2.39
C TYR A 197 20.08 2.74 -2.30
N LEU A 198 20.03 3.26 -1.08
CA LEU A 198 19.88 4.70 -0.81
C LEU A 198 21.22 5.21 -0.32
N LEU A 199 21.62 6.37 -0.81
CA LEU A 199 22.80 7.11 -0.36
C LEU A 199 22.32 8.41 0.28
N VAL A 200 22.80 8.68 1.49
CA VAL A 200 22.58 9.93 2.21
C VAL A 200 23.91 10.66 2.37
N ASN A 201 23.94 11.95 2.08
CA ASN A 201 25.09 12.82 2.36
C ASN A 201 24.63 14.26 2.59
N GLU A 202 25.48 15.08 3.20
CA GLU A 202 25.21 16.51 3.37
C GLU A 202 25.34 17.24 2.02
N GLU A 203 24.46 18.22 1.75
CA GLU A 203 24.46 18.96 0.49
C GLU A 203 25.61 19.98 0.42
N GLY A 204 26.74 19.53 -0.12
CA GLY A 204 27.96 20.33 -0.21
C GLY A 204 29.15 19.68 0.49
N ASN A 205 28.88 18.68 1.34
CA ASN A 205 29.88 17.96 2.14
C ASN A 205 30.71 18.91 3.01
N ASP A 206 30.09 19.98 3.51
CA ASP A 206 30.75 21.03 4.29
C ASP A 206 30.19 21.18 5.71
N ALA A 207 29.16 20.41 6.05
CA ALA A 207 28.58 20.33 7.38
C ALA A 207 28.22 18.89 7.79
N ALA A 208 27.85 18.73 9.05
CA ALA A 208 27.27 17.50 9.58
C ALA A 208 25.74 17.56 9.50
N VAL A 209 25.08 16.41 9.38
CA VAL A 209 23.62 16.27 9.51
C VAL A 209 23.36 15.33 10.67
N THR A 210 22.99 15.87 11.84
CA THR A 210 22.85 15.07 13.06
C THR A 210 21.71 15.57 13.98
N PRO A 211 20.74 14.71 14.32
CA PRO A 211 20.40 13.46 13.65
C PRO A 211 19.62 13.70 12.33
N TYR A 212 19.57 12.70 11.46
CA TYR A 212 18.50 12.55 10.46
C TYR A 212 17.69 11.28 10.74
N THR A 213 16.51 11.15 10.12
CA THR A 213 15.83 9.86 10.03
C THR A 213 15.51 9.49 8.58
N LEU A 214 15.65 8.22 8.26
CA LEU A 214 15.40 7.65 6.94
C LEU A 214 14.36 6.54 7.04
N ARG A 215 13.42 6.53 6.10
CA ARG A 215 12.43 5.46 5.97
C ARG A 215 12.11 5.23 4.51
N TYR A 216 11.73 4.00 4.19
CA TYR A 216 11.22 3.68 2.86
C TYR A 216 10.01 2.77 2.93
N TYR A 217 9.19 2.82 1.90
CA TYR A 217 7.95 2.07 1.76
C TYR A 217 7.94 1.38 0.42
N LYS A 218 7.53 0.12 0.39
CA LYS A 218 7.33 -0.62 -0.85
C LYS A 218 6.00 -0.21 -1.48
N THR A 219 6.02 0.00 -2.79
CA THR A 219 4.81 0.28 -3.55
C THR A 219 4.83 -0.45 -4.88
N ILE A 220 3.69 -0.46 -5.56
CA ILE A 220 3.57 -0.94 -6.94
C ILE A 220 3.73 0.28 -7.85
N ILE A 221 4.62 0.20 -8.84
CA ILE A 221 4.90 1.34 -9.74
C ILE A 221 4.34 1.13 -11.16
N ALA A 222 3.71 -0.02 -11.39
CA ALA A 222 2.88 -0.29 -12.56
C ALA A 222 1.59 0.54 -12.47
N ALA A 223 1.70 1.82 -12.83
CA ALA A 223 0.64 2.81 -12.68
C ALA A 223 -0.64 2.45 -13.44
N GLN A 224 -1.79 2.66 -12.81
CA GLN A 224 -3.09 2.66 -13.47
C GLN A 224 -3.40 4.06 -14.02
N PRO A 225 -4.03 4.20 -15.19
CA PRO A 225 -4.40 5.52 -15.67
C PRO A 225 -5.43 6.11 -14.71
N GLU A 226 -5.55 7.43 -14.73
CA GLU A 226 -6.75 8.08 -14.26
C GLU A 226 -7.95 7.81 -15.19
N VAL A 227 -9.14 8.12 -14.69
CA VAL A 227 -10.38 8.02 -15.46
C VAL A 227 -11.12 9.35 -15.38
N GLU A 228 -11.22 10.01 -16.54
CA GLU A 228 -11.86 11.30 -16.69
C GLU A 228 -13.38 11.20 -16.92
N PRO A 229 -14.20 12.19 -16.47
CA PRO A 229 -13.82 13.39 -15.72
C PRO A 229 -13.58 13.11 -14.22
N ASN A 230 -12.51 13.67 -13.63
CA ASN A 230 -12.16 13.49 -12.21
C ASN A 230 -11.79 14.79 -11.47
N ASP A 231 -12.12 15.97 -12.01
CA ASP A 231 -11.80 17.34 -11.54
C ASP A 231 -12.15 17.69 -10.08
N THR A 232 -12.82 16.80 -9.35
CA THR A 232 -13.30 17.06 -7.99
C THR A 232 -13.12 15.84 -7.08
N PRO A 233 -12.94 16.04 -5.76
CA PRO A 233 -12.84 14.94 -4.81
C PRO A 233 -14.01 13.94 -4.90
N ALA A 234 -15.23 14.41 -5.17
CA ALA A 234 -16.42 13.58 -5.29
C ALA A 234 -16.47 12.73 -6.58
N ALA A 235 -15.79 13.18 -7.64
CA ALA A 235 -15.68 12.47 -8.91
C ALA A 235 -14.36 11.69 -9.04
N GLY A 236 -13.53 11.66 -7.98
CA GLY A 236 -12.18 11.15 -8.07
C GLY A 236 -12.10 9.69 -8.51
N THR A 237 -11.07 9.39 -9.32
CA THR A 237 -10.79 8.03 -9.77
C THR A 237 -10.55 7.10 -8.56
N PRO A 238 -11.24 5.95 -8.44
CA PRO A 238 -11.00 5.03 -7.33
C PRO A 238 -9.54 4.55 -7.29
N SER A 239 -8.87 4.80 -6.16
CA SER A 239 -7.46 4.49 -5.97
C SER A 239 -7.25 3.12 -5.33
N SER A 240 -6.05 2.59 -5.52
CA SER A 240 -5.52 1.40 -4.81
C SER A 240 -4.04 1.59 -4.46
N PHE A 241 -3.19 1.93 -5.43
CA PHE A 241 -1.77 2.21 -5.18
C PHE A 241 -1.29 3.41 -5.98
N THR A 242 -0.87 3.18 -7.23
CA THR A 242 -0.18 4.16 -8.07
C THR A 242 -0.97 4.40 -9.33
N HIS A 243 -1.14 5.67 -9.65
CA HIS A 243 -1.78 6.14 -10.86
C HIS A 243 -0.82 6.95 -11.72
N SER A 244 -1.11 6.99 -13.01
CA SER A 244 -0.51 7.90 -13.99
C SER A 244 -1.61 8.78 -14.54
N GLY A 245 -1.34 10.06 -14.70
CA GLY A 245 -2.28 10.99 -15.28
C GLY A 245 -1.61 12.05 -16.13
N VAL A 246 -2.42 12.95 -16.66
CA VAL A 246 -2.02 14.03 -17.55
C VAL A 246 -2.69 15.31 -17.10
N ILE A 247 -1.91 16.27 -16.61
CA ILE A 247 -2.40 17.63 -16.37
C ILE A 247 -2.41 18.35 -17.71
N SER A 248 -3.60 18.56 -18.26
CA SER A 248 -3.81 19.09 -19.60
C SER A 248 -3.88 20.62 -19.64
N SER A 249 -4.17 21.27 -18.51
CA SER A 249 -4.27 22.73 -18.40
C SER A 249 -4.02 23.21 -16.97
N MET A 250 -3.82 24.52 -16.78
CA MET A 250 -3.71 25.13 -15.44
C MET A 250 -4.98 25.04 -14.58
N ALA A 251 -6.13 24.75 -15.19
CA ALA A 251 -7.39 24.57 -14.49
C ALA A 251 -7.70 23.09 -14.20
N ASP A 252 -6.84 22.19 -14.71
CA ASP A 252 -7.00 20.76 -14.60
C ASP A 252 -6.59 20.26 -13.20
N VAL A 253 -7.38 19.34 -12.65
CA VAL A 253 -7.21 18.84 -11.28
C VAL A 253 -7.60 17.37 -11.23
N ASP A 254 -6.63 16.48 -11.22
CA ASP A 254 -6.93 15.06 -11.15
C ASP A 254 -7.10 14.59 -9.71
N CYS A 255 -8.33 14.25 -9.31
CA CYS A 255 -8.59 13.69 -7.99
C CYS A 255 -8.70 12.16 -8.01
N PHE A 256 -8.20 11.53 -6.95
CA PHE A 256 -8.23 10.09 -6.72
C PHE A 256 -8.81 9.77 -5.35
N ALA A 257 -9.80 8.88 -5.30
CA ALA A 257 -10.57 8.60 -4.09
C ALA A 257 -10.09 7.32 -3.38
N PHE A 258 -10.00 7.36 -2.05
CA PHE A 258 -9.67 6.20 -1.22
C PHE A 258 -10.48 6.18 0.08
N GLN A 259 -10.67 4.99 0.66
CA GLN A 259 -11.32 4.83 1.95
C GLN A 259 -10.32 5.03 3.08
N GLY A 260 -10.50 6.11 3.84
CA GLY A 260 -9.81 6.34 5.10
C GLY A 260 -10.59 5.79 6.30
N ARG A 261 -9.86 5.37 7.34
CA ARG A 261 -10.39 4.99 8.66
C ARG A 261 -9.72 5.85 9.72
N VAL A 262 -10.43 6.01 10.84
CA VAL A 262 -9.91 6.73 12.02
C VAL A 262 -8.58 6.14 12.44
N GLY A 263 -7.58 7.01 12.63
CA GLY A 263 -6.24 6.64 13.08
C GLY A 263 -5.28 6.22 11.97
N ASP A 264 -5.72 6.14 10.71
CA ASP A 264 -4.83 5.79 9.60
C ASP A 264 -3.70 6.82 9.44
N THR A 265 -2.55 6.32 9.02
CA THR A 265 -1.44 7.12 8.49
C THR A 265 -1.40 7.01 6.98
N ILE A 266 -1.29 8.14 6.30
CA ILE A 266 -1.30 8.27 4.85
C ILE A 266 0.03 8.86 4.40
N LEU A 267 0.66 8.20 3.42
CA LEU A 267 1.77 8.74 2.66
C LEU A 267 1.34 8.81 1.20
N LEU A 268 1.48 9.99 0.60
CA LEU A 268 1.31 10.23 -0.82
C LEU A 268 2.65 10.68 -1.40
N ALA A 269 2.97 10.18 -2.58
CA ALA A 269 4.14 10.61 -3.35
C ALA A 269 3.71 10.88 -4.79
N LEU A 270 4.09 12.04 -5.30
CA LEU A 270 3.87 12.49 -6.67
C LEU A 270 5.24 12.65 -7.33
N ASN A 271 5.37 12.11 -8.53
CA ASN A 271 6.48 12.31 -9.44
C ASN A 271 5.96 13.10 -10.64
N GLY A 272 6.40 14.35 -10.77
CA GLY A 272 6.01 15.27 -11.84
C GLY A 272 6.80 15.15 -13.14
N ASP A 273 7.85 14.32 -13.17
CA ASP A 273 8.61 13.99 -14.38
C ASP A 273 8.95 12.48 -14.39
N PRO A 274 7.94 11.61 -14.53
CA PRO A 274 8.15 10.18 -14.47
C PRO A 274 9.01 9.62 -15.62
N GLU A 275 9.18 10.39 -16.69
CA GLU A 275 10.04 10.07 -17.84
C GLU A 275 11.50 10.51 -17.64
N GLY A 276 11.76 11.43 -16.71
CA GLY A 276 13.09 12.01 -16.45
C GLY A 276 13.63 12.83 -17.61
N ASN A 277 12.74 13.45 -18.39
CA ASN A 277 13.10 14.19 -19.61
C ASN A 277 12.96 15.72 -19.47
N GLY A 278 12.60 16.19 -18.27
CA GLY A 278 12.31 17.58 -17.96
C GLY A 278 10.87 17.94 -18.32
N SER A 279 9.98 17.92 -17.34
CA SER A 279 8.59 18.38 -17.46
C SER A 279 8.45 19.89 -17.22
N ASP A 280 7.48 20.53 -17.88
CA ASP A 280 7.09 21.94 -17.62
C ASP A 280 6.05 22.03 -16.46
N LEU A 281 5.58 20.89 -15.95
CA LEU A 281 4.68 20.82 -14.81
C LEU A 281 5.40 21.26 -13.54
N ASP A 282 4.83 22.23 -12.84
CA ASP A 282 5.10 22.48 -11.42
C ASP A 282 3.98 21.77 -10.64
N PRO A 283 4.21 20.53 -10.18
CA PRO A 283 3.16 19.71 -9.58
C PRO A 283 2.84 20.19 -8.17
N ALA A 284 1.54 20.20 -7.85
CA ALA A 284 1.07 20.33 -6.47
C ALA A 284 0.14 19.16 -6.13
N LEU A 285 0.20 18.75 -4.86
CA LEU A 285 -0.55 17.61 -4.33
C LEU A 285 -1.37 18.06 -3.12
N ASP A 286 -2.64 17.70 -3.08
CA ASP A 286 -3.55 18.00 -1.97
C ASP A 286 -4.11 16.70 -1.39
N LEU A 287 -4.24 16.62 -0.06
CA LEU A 287 -5.02 15.60 0.65
C LEU A 287 -6.33 16.25 1.12
N VAL A 288 -7.46 15.67 0.75
CA VAL A 288 -8.81 16.21 0.97
C VAL A 288 -9.64 15.23 1.79
N ASP A 289 -10.37 15.76 2.78
CA ASP A 289 -11.24 14.98 3.66
C ASP A 289 -12.62 14.68 3.04
N PRO A 290 -13.44 13.81 3.66
CA PRO A 290 -14.76 13.46 3.14
C PRO A 290 -15.77 14.62 3.07
N SER A 291 -15.50 15.75 3.72
CA SER A 291 -16.32 16.96 3.63
C SER A 291 -15.89 17.90 2.49
N GLY A 292 -14.79 17.57 1.80
CA GLY A 292 -14.20 18.37 0.73
C GLY A 292 -13.18 19.40 1.23
N VAL A 293 -12.75 19.33 2.49
CA VAL A 293 -11.76 20.24 3.04
C VAL A 293 -10.35 19.69 2.82
N THR A 294 -9.46 20.51 2.25
CA THR A 294 -8.04 20.19 2.14
C THR A 294 -7.41 20.13 3.53
N LEU A 295 -6.92 18.94 3.91
CA LEU A 295 -6.20 18.70 5.16
C LEU A 295 -4.74 19.10 5.07
N LYS A 296 -4.11 18.90 3.91
CA LYS A 296 -2.70 19.20 3.66
C LYS A 296 -2.44 19.41 2.18
N SER A 297 -1.48 20.28 1.88
CA SER A 297 -1.01 20.59 0.53
C SER A 297 0.51 20.47 0.48
N ALA A 298 1.04 20.00 -0.65
CA ALA A 298 2.46 19.96 -0.97
C ALA A 298 2.71 20.65 -2.31
N ASN A 299 3.67 21.56 -2.31
CA ASN A 299 4.21 22.32 -3.45
C ASN A 299 5.56 22.90 -2.98
N VAL A 300 6.56 22.04 -2.88
CA VAL A 300 7.88 22.32 -2.31
C VAL A 300 8.96 22.33 -3.39
N SER A 301 8.86 21.41 -4.35
CA SER A 301 9.91 21.04 -5.28
C SER A 301 10.02 21.95 -6.51
N GLY A 302 8.90 22.55 -6.92
CA GLY A 302 8.83 23.37 -8.14
C GLY A 302 8.76 22.52 -9.41
N MET A 303 9.16 23.13 -10.54
CA MET A 303 9.04 22.54 -11.88
C MET A 303 9.77 21.18 -12.02
N ALA A 304 9.10 20.21 -12.64
CA ALA A 304 9.51 18.80 -12.79
C ALA A 304 9.75 18.05 -11.46
N GLY A 305 9.36 18.64 -10.33
CA GLY A 305 9.70 18.13 -9.02
C GLY A 305 8.80 16.98 -8.54
N ASN A 306 9.18 16.43 -7.39
CA ASN A 306 8.38 15.44 -6.67
C ASN A 306 7.64 16.11 -5.52
N GLU A 307 6.44 15.65 -5.18
CA GLU A 307 5.72 16.14 -3.99
C GLU A 307 5.36 15.02 -3.04
N PHE A 308 5.40 15.31 -1.74
CA PHE A 308 5.14 14.31 -0.70
C PHE A 308 4.21 14.86 0.38
N ILE A 309 3.17 14.09 0.69
CA ILE A 309 2.32 14.32 1.86
C ILE A 309 2.46 13.13 2.80
N GLU A 310 2.93 13.40 4.02
CA GLU A 310 2.70 12.51 5.15
C GLU A 310 1.63 13.11 6.06
N TYR A 311 0.62 12.31 6.40
CA TYR A 311 -0.45 12.66 7.33
C TYR A 311 -0.70 11.52 8.31
N VAL A 312 -0.59 11.80 9.61
CA VAL A 312 -0.74 10.79 10.68
C VAL A 312 -2.06 10.99 11.40
N GLY A 313 -2.84 9.93 11.50
CA GLY A 313 -4.04 9.89 12.33
C GLY A 313 -5.23 10.61 11.71
N LEU A 314 -5.81 10.04 10.65
CA LEU A 314 -7.09 10.51 10.12
C LEU A 314 -8.15 10.60 11.24
N SER A 315 -8.87 11.72 11.28
CA SER A 315 -9.81 12.03 12.36
C SER A 315 -11.18 11.37 12.22
N SER A 316 -11.55 10.96 11.02
CA SER A 316 -12.82 10.31 10.71
C SER A 316 -12.61 9.14 9.72
N ALA A 317 -13.62 8.29 9.62
CA ALA A 317 -13.70 7.32 8.53
C ALA A 317 -14.54 7.92 7.39
N GLY A 318 -14.21 7.59 6.15
CA GLY A 318 -14.94 8.07 4.99
C GLY A 318 -14.16 7.94 3.70
N VAL A 319 -14.70 8.53 2.62
CA VAL A 319 -14.02 8.63 1.33
C VAL A 319 -13.20 9.91 1.34
N TYR A 320 -11.87 9.76 1.38
CA TYR A 320 -10.90 10.83 1.22
C TYR A 320 -10.50 10.92 -0.26
N ALA A 321 -9.91 12.03 -0.65
CA ALA A 321 -9.28 12.15 -1.95
C ALA A 321 -7.85 12.69 -1.82
N TYR A 322 -7.01 12.37 -2.79
CA TYR A 322 -5.82 13.17 -3.07
C TYR A 322 -5.92 13.72 -4.48
N CYS A 323 -5.55 14.98 -4.66
CA CYS A 323 -5.71 15.68 -5.94
C CYS A 323 -4.37 16.22 -6.42
N VAL A 324 -4.07 15.99 -7.69
CA VAL A 324 -2.90 16.49 -8.41
C VAL A 324 -3.34 17.68 -9.24
N ARG A 325 -2.50 18.72 -9.31
CA ARG A 325 -2.80 19.92 -10.10
C ARG A 325 -1.51 20.65 -10.46
N ALA A 326 -1.58 21.54 -11.45
CA ALA A 326 -0.51 22.50 -11.69
C ALA A 326 -0.49 23.60 -10.60
N ALA A 327 0.70 23.98 -10.14
CA ALA A 327 0.89 25.14 -9.28
C ALA A 327 0.67 26.45 -10.06
N PRO A 328 0.11 27.50 -9.45
CA PRO A 328 -0.14 28.77 -10.13
C PRO A 328 1.14 29.40 -10.70
N GLY A 329 1.07 29.89 -11.94
CA GLY A 329 2.17 30.60 -12.58
C GLY A 329 3.15 29.71 -13.37
N ALA A 330 2.96 28.39 -13.35
CA ALA A 330 3.65 27.48 -14.26
C ALA A 330 3.23 27.74 -15.72
N GLY A 331 4.20 27.70 -16.64
CA GLY A 331 3.95 27.76 -18.08
C GLY A 331 3.61 26.37 -18.61
N LEU A 332 2.41 25.87 -18.33
CA LEU A 332 2.09 24.47 -18.60
C LEU A 332 1.90 24.17 -20.10
N GLN A 333 2.61 23.15 -20.60
CA GLN A 333 2.20 22.30 -21.72
C GLN A 333 1.63 20.99 -21.16
N THR A 334 0.74 20.31 -21.88
CA THR A 334 0.17 19.03 -21.41
C THR A 334 1.27 18.06 -20.95
N ASP A 335 1.28 17.71 -19.66
CA ASP A 335 2.39 17.01 -18.99
C ASP A 335 1.90 15.78 -18.20
N THR A 336 2.73 14.75 -18.15
CA THR A 336 2.46 13.47 -17.47
C THR A 336 2.97 13.48 -16.04
N TYR A 337 2.29 12.74 -15.17
CA TYR A 337 2.76 12.50 -13.80
C TYR A 337 2.46 11.07 -13.33
N LYS A 338 3.08 10.67 -12.22
CA LYS A 338 2.68 9.49 -11.45
C LYS A 338 2.45 9.85 -9.99
N VAL A 339 1.39 9.33 -9.40
CA VAL A 339 1.04 9.56 -8.00
C VAL A 339 0.73 8.25 -7.30
N GLY A 340 1.20 8.06 -6.07
CA GLY A 340 0.99 6.83 -5.32
C GLY A 340 0.58 7.05 -3.89
N LEU A 341 -0.18 6.08 -3.37
CA LEU A 341 -0.71 6.03 -2.01
C LEU A 341 -0.12 4.85 -1.24
N VAL A 342 0.34 5.13 -0.04
CA VAL A 342 0.72 4.16 0.99
C VAL A 342 -0.10 4.44 2.24
N ARG A 343 -0.75 3.40 2.77
CA ARG A 343 -1.61 3.48 3.96
C ARG A 343 -1.06 2.60 5.07
N ASN A 344 -0.88 3.18 6.25
CA ASN A 344 -0.30 2.55 7.44
C ASN A 344 1.10 1.95 7.18
N GLY A 345 1.81 2.46 6.17
CA GLY A 345 3.13 2.03 5.71
C GLY A 345 3.12 1.01 4.56
N GLY A 346 1.97 0.55 4.09
CA GLY A 346 1.87 -0.51 3.09
C GLY A 346 0.93 -0.14 1.96
N LEU A 347 0.77 -1.09 1.04
CA LEU A 347 -0.16 -0.93 -0.07
C LEU A 347 -1.58 -0.72 0.46
N TYR A 348 -2.28 0.22 -0.14
CA TYR A 348 -3.70 0.38 0.06
C TYR A 348 -4.46 -0.56 -0.88
N PHE A 349 -5.57 -1.11 -0.39
CA PHE A 349 -6.55 -1.80 -1.20
C PHE A 349 -7.93 -1.45 -0.65
N PRO A 350 -8.94 -1.25 -1.51
CA PRO A 350 -10.32 -1.13 -1.07
C PRO A 350 -10.76 -2.37 -0.27
N ASP A 351 -11.59 -2.15 0.75
CA ASP A 351 -12.09 -3.23 1.59
C ASP A 351 -12.96 -4.22 0.82
N MET A 352 -12.72 -5.51 1.06
CA MET A 352 -13.51 -6.59 0.48
C MET A 352 -13.75 -7.69 1.51
N THR A 353 -14.87 -8.39 1.37
CA THR A 353 -15.18 -9.59 2.14
C THR A 353 -15.32 -10.78 1.20
N ARG A 354 -15.01 -11.97 1.70
CA ARG A 354 -15.08 -13.23 0.97
C ARG A 354 -16.02 -14.15 1.73
N ASP A 355 -16.80 -14.94 1.00
CA ASP A 355 -17.77 -15.87 1.58
C ASP A 355 -17.77 -17.21 0.83
N PRO A 356 -16.76 -18.07 1.08
CA PRO A 356 -16.77 -19.44 0.63
C PRO A 356 -17.74 -20.27 1.49
N THR A 357 -18.68 -20.97 0.86
CA THR A 357 -19.72 -21.72 1.59
C THR A 357 -19.96 -23.11 0.99
N TRP A 358 -20.08 -24.13 1.85
CA TRP A 358 -20.69 -25.40 1.47
C TRP A 358 -22.21 -25.30 1.69
N LEU A 359 -22.98 -25.35 0.61
CA LEU A 359 -24.41 -25.02 0.61
C LEU A 359 -25.31 -26.16 1.10
N ASN A 360 -24.86 -27.41 0.96
CA ASN A 360 -25.66 -28.59 1.28
C ASN A 360 -24.93 -29.60 2.20
N PRO A 361 -24.38 -29.18 3.35
CA PRO A 361 -23.71 -30.08 4.28
C PRO A 361 -24.69 -31.10 4.87
N ARG A 362 -24.24 -32.35 5.00
CA ARG A 362 -24.93 -33.33 5.84
C ARG A 362 -24.82 -32.95 7.32
N PRO A 363 -25.76 -33.38 8.19
CA PRO A 363 -25.61 -33.24 9.63
C PRO A 363 -24.29 -33.83 10.11
N GLY A 364 -23.52 -33.06 10.88
CA GLY A 364 -22.18 -33.45 11.30
C GLY A 364 -21.09 -33.10 10.29
N ASN A 365 -21.42 -32.38 9.21
CA ASN A 365 -20.47 -31.87 8.23
C ASN A 365 -19.68 -33.07 7.67
N TYR A 366 -20.22 -33.84 6.73
CA TYR A 366 -19.46 -34.87 6.00
C TYR A 366 -20.12 -35.23 4.67
N ALA A 367 -19.35 -35.79 3.74
CA ALA A 367 -19.85 -36.31 2.45
C ALA A 367 -19.63 -37.82 2.35
N ARG A 368 -20.32 -38.49 1.42
CA ARG A 368 -20.09 -39.90 1.04
C ARG A 368 -19.81 -40.02 -0.45
N PRO A 369 -19.10 -41.06 -0.90
CA PRO A 369 -19.01 -41.38 -2.32
C PRO A 369 -20.41 -41.44 -2.95
N GLY A 370 -20.61 -40.74 -4.06
CA GLY A 370 -21.89 -40.58 -4.75
C GLY A 370 -22.66 -39.31 -4.39
N ASP A 371 -22.29 -38.60 -3.33
CA ASP A 371 -22.93 -37.32 -2.98
C ASP A 371 -22.59 -36.22 -4.00
N ILE A 372 -23.57 -35.37 -4.27
CA ILE A 372 -23.36 -34.10 -4.97
C ILE A 372 -23.20 -33.00 -3.93
N LEU A 373 -22.05 -32.35 -3.94
CA LEU A 373 -21.65 -31.29 -3.04
C LEU A 373 -21.75 -29.96 -3.77
N SER A 374 -22.55 -29.03 -3.24
CA SER A 374 -22.77 -27.72 -3.82
C SER A 374 -21.99 -26.67 -3.04
N PHE A 375 -21.10 -25.96 -3.70
CA PHE A 375 -20.29 -24.90 -3.11
C PHE A 375 -20.63 -23.55 -3.73
N ARG A 376 -20.51 -22.50 -2.93
CA ARG A 376 -20.53 -21.11 -3.38
C ARG A 376 -19.17 -20.47 -3.11
N LEU A 377 -18.64 -19.77 -4.10
CA LEU A 377 -17.57 -18.79 -3.91
C LEU A 377 -18.20 -17.41 -4.09
N ALA A 378 -17.92 -16.49 -3.17
CA ALA A 378 -18.41 -15.13 -3.29
C ALA A 378 -17.38 -14.12 -2.79
N ILE A 379 -17.39 -12.96 -3.42
CA ILE A 379 -16.64 -11.78 -3.02
C ILE A 379 -17.57 -10.57 -3.03
N THR A 380 -17.51 -9.78 -1.97
CA THR A 380 -18.33 -8.59 -1.78
C THR A 380 -17.45 -7.38 -1.56
N ASN A 381 -17.72 -6.30 -2.29
CA ASN A 381 -17.09 -5.02 -2.04
C ASN A 381 -17.61 -4.43 -0.71
N ALA A 382 -16.76 -4.37 0.30
CA ALA A 382 -17.07 -3.79 1.61
C ALA A 382 -16.61 -2.33 1.73
N SER A 383 -15.97 -1.81 0.68
CA SER A 383 -15.54 -0.43 0.56
C SER A 383 -16.69 0.47 0.13
N PRO A 384 -16.72 1.75 0.58
CA PRO A 384 -17.62 2.76 0.03
C PRO A 384 -17.22 3.22 -1.38
N ILE A 385 -16.04 2.83 -1.89
CA ILE A 385 -15.61 3.11 -3.25
C ILE A 385 -15.68 1.87 -4.14
N MET A 386 -15.82 2.08 -5.45
CA MET A 386 -15.77 1.00 -6.43
C MET A 386 -14.43 0.28 -6.39
N ILE A 387 -14.46 -1.04 -6.50
CA ILE A 387 -13.31 -1.88 -6.80
C ILE A 387 -13.23 -2.00 -8.32
N PRO A 388 -12.26 -1.38 -9.01
CA PRO A 388 -12.15 -1.51 -10.47
C PRO A 388 -11.52 -2.85 -10.89
N GLY A 389 -11.57 -3.15 -12.19
CA GLY A 389 -10.85 -4.28 -12.80
C GLY A 389 -11.63 -5.59 -12.86
N ASN A 390 -10.91 -6.68 -13.10
CA ASN A 390 -11.50 -8.01 -13.28
C ASN A 390 -11.55 -8.76 -11.94
N ILE A 391 -12.70 -9.36 -11.63
CA ILE A 391 -12.87 -10.17 -10.43
C ILE A 391 -12.57 -11.63 -10.78
N ARG A 392 -11.47 -12.15 -10.23
CA ARG A 392 -10.99 -13.51 -10.49
C ARG A 392 -11.44 -14.45 -9.37
N LEU A 393 -12.33 -15.38 -9.70
CA LEU A 393 -12.67 -16.50 -8.81
C LEU A 393 -12.11 -17.78 -9.41
N THR A 394 -11.41 -18.56 -8.59
CA THR A 394 -10.88 -19.87 -8.97
C THR A 394 -11.04 -20.86 -7.82
N ALA A 395 -11.08 -22.15 -8.16
CA ALA A 395 -11.10 -23.23 -7.19
C ALA A 395 -10.14 -24.35 -7.62
N THR A 396 -9.45 -24.92 -6.64
CA THR A 396 -8.63 -26.11 -6.78
C THR A 396 -9.15 -27.23 -5.88
N TYR A 397 -9.03 -28.45 -6.35
CA TYR A 397 -9.55 -29.65 -5.68
C TYR A 397 -8.73 -30.88 -6.07
N SER A 398 -8.82 -31.99 -5.33
CA SER A 398 -8.21 -33.25 -5.77
C SER A 398 -9.09 -33.95 -6.80
N PRO A 399 -8.63 -34.14 -8.06
CA PRO A 399 -9.40 -34.80 -9.10
C PRO A 399 -9.57 -36.31 -8.86
N THR A 400 -8.84 -36.89 -7.90
CA THR A 400 -9.08 -38.27 -7.47
C THR A 400 -10.27 -38.39 -6.49
N CYS A 401 -10.66 -37.28 -5.89
CA CYS A 401 -11.68 -37.19 -4.84
C CYS A 401 -13.00 -36.65 -5.35
N LEU A 402 -12.93 -35.60 -6.17
CA LEU A 402 -14.06 -34.85 -6.65
C LEU A 402 -14.03 -34.79 -8.17
N SER A 403 -15.21 -34.85 -8.78
CA SER A 403 -15.40 -34.51 -10.19
C SER A 403 -16.37 -33.35 -10.29
N VAL A 404 -16.05 -32.36 -11.12
CA VAL A 404 -16.99 -31.27 -11.43
C VAL A 404 -18.20 -31.86 -12.16
N VAL A 405 -19.39 -31.44 -11.73
CA VAL A 405 -20.67 -31.82 -12.34
C VAL A 405 -21.21 -30.63 -13.12
N THR A 406 -21.36 -29.49 -12.45
CA THR A 406 -21.83 -28.24 -13.03
C THR A 406 -21.18 -27.05 -12.34
N THR A 407 -21.18 -25.92 -13.04
CA THR A 407 -20.82 -24.61 -12.50
C THR A 407 -21.87 -23.61 -12.93
N THR A 408 -22.13 -22.59 -12.12
CA THR A 408 -23.06 -21.51 -12.45
C THR A 408 -22.53 -20.18 -11.95
N PRO A 409 -22.28 -19.19 -12.83
CA PRO A 409 -22.19 -19.33 -14.29
C PRO A 409 -21.21 -20.44 -14.73
N THR A 410 -21.36 -20.92 -15.96
CA THR A 410 -20.44 -21.90 -16.54
C THR A 410 -19.02 -21.36 -16.48
N ALA A 411 -18.10 -22.08 -15.87
CA ALA A 411 -16.69 -21.71 -15.76
C ALA A 411 -16.06 -21.43 -17.13
N THR A 412 -15.14 -20.46 -17.19
CA THR A 412 -14.35 -20.18 -18.42
C THR A 412 -13.34 -21.28 -18.69
N LEU A 413 -12.76 -21.86 -17.63
CA LEU A 413 -11.87 -23.00 -17.72
C LEU A 413 -12.23 -24.04 -16.67
N THR A 414 -12.24 -25.31 -17.09
CA THR A 414 -12.34 -26.46 -16.20
C THR A 414 -11.34 -27.51 -16.64
N SER A 415 -10.45 -27.88 -15.75
CA SER A 415 -9.52 -29.00 -15.91
C SER A 415 -9.55 -29.86 -14.64
N PRO A 416 -9.06 -31.12 -14.70
CA PRO A 416 -8.98 -31.95 -13.51
C PRO A 416 -8.19 -31.25 -12.40
N GLY A 417 -8.85 -30.94 -11.30
CA GLY A 417 -8.30 -30.27 -10.13
C GLY A 417 -8.31 -28.74 -10.14
N TYR A 418 -8.85 -28.10 -11.19
CA TYR A 418 -8.91 -26.64 -11.29
C TYR A 418 -10.17 -26.15 -12.02
N ILE A 419 -10.74 -25.06 -11.51
CA ILE A 419 -11.87 -24.33 -12.09
C ILE A 419 -11.55 -22.84 -12.07
N SER A 420 -11.86 -22.13 -13.15
CA SER A 420 -11.74 -20.67 -13.23
C SER A 420 -13.00 -20.04 -13.81
N TRP A 421 -13.37 -18.90 -13.24
CA TRP A 421 -14.38 -17.98 -13.77
C TRP A 421 -13.78 -16.66 -14.21
N ASP A 422 -12.46 -16.64 -14.44
CA ASP A 422 -11.76 -15.44 -14.88
C ASP A 422 -12.33 -14.91 -16.20
N GLY A 423 -12.40 -13.58 -16.31
CA GLY A 423 -12.94 -12.86 -17.46
C GLY A 423 -14.46 -12.71 -17.49
N GLN A 424 -15.18 -13.20 -16.48
CA GLN A 424 -16.65 -13.10 -16.43
C GLN A 424 -17.18 -11.86 -15.72
N LYS A 425 -16.39 -11.25 -14.83
CA LYS A 425 -16.76 -10.03 -14.09
C LYS A 425 -15.67 -8.98 -14.28
N THR A 426 -15.68 -8.33 -15.45
CA THR A 426 -14.59 -7.45 -15.92
C THR A 426 -14.72 -5.99 -15.53
N THR A 427 -15.87 -5.58 -15.00
CA THR A 427 -16.19 -4.16 -14.70
C THR A 427 -16.01 -3.80 -13.22
N GLY A 428 -15.37 -4.66 -12.43
CA GLY A 428 -15.18 -4.46 -11.01
C GLY A 428 -16.43 -4.76 -10.17
N LEU A 429 -16.41 -4.29 -8.92
CA LEU A 429 -17.52 -4.38 -7.96
C LEU A 429 -17.91 -2.99 -7.46
N ALA A 430 -19.17 -2.61 -7.67
CA ALA A 430 -19.75 -1.43 -7.05
C ALA A 430 -19.78 -1.59 -5.50
N PRO A 431 -19.85 -0.49 -4.72
CA PRO A 431 -19.99 -0.57 -3.27
C PRO A 431 -21.14 -1.48 -2.84
N GLY A 432 -20.87 -2.47 -1.98
CA GLY A 432 -21.84 -3.46 -1.51
C GLY A 432 -22.20 -4.56 -2.53
N GLU A 433 -21.71 -4.49 -3.77
CA GLU A 433 -21.97 -5.52 -4.78
C GLU A 433 -21.28 -6.83 -4.39
N THR A 434 -21.98 -7.95 -4.61
CA THR A 434 -21.44 -9.30 -4.45
C THR A 434 -21.39 -9.99 -5.80
N TYR A 435 -20.21 -10.50 -6.18
CA TYR A 435 -20.06 -11.45 -7.28
C TYR A 435 -19.88 -12.85 -6.71
N SER A 436 -20.70 -13.79 -7.17
CA SER A 436 -20.68 -15.16 -6.69
C SER A 436 -20.84 -16.18 -7.81
N VAL A 437 -20.19 -17.32 -7.64
CA VAL A 437 -20.29 -18.49 -8.50
C VAL A 437 -20.65 -19.70 -7.64
N THR A 438 -21.33 -20.67 -8.22
CA THR A 438 -21.60 -21.95 -7.58
C THR A 438 -21.03 -23.10 -8.40
N MET A 439 -20.68 -24.18 -7.72
CA MET A 439 -20.16 -25.39 -8.34
C MET A 439 -20.73 -26.61 -7.63
N ASP A 440 -21.23 -27.56 -8.42
CA ASP A 440 -21.62 -28.88 -7.93
C ASP A 440 -20.53 -29.89 -8.27
N MET A 441 -20.14 -30.68 -7.28
CA MET A 441 -19.08 -31.66 -7.40
C MET A 441 -19.54 -33.03 -6.89
N LEU A 442 -19.24 -34.07 -7.65
CA LEU A 442 -19.50 -35.45 -7.28
C LEU A 442 -18.35 -35.98 -6.43
N ALA A 443 -18.65 -36.48 -5.24
CA ALA A 443 -17.71 -37.23 -4.43
C ALA A 443 -17.47 -38.63 -5.03
N LEU A 444 -16.24 -38.91 -5.47
CA LEU A 444 -15.89 -40.15 -6.17
C LEU A 444 -15.50 -41.28 -5.20
N THR A 445 -14.75 -40.94 -4.16
CA THR A 445 -14.20 -41.89 -3.20
C THR A 445 -14.11 -41.27 -1.81
N THR A 446 -13.87 -42.10 -0.80
CA THR A 446 -13.58 -41.62 0.56
C THR A 446 -12.17 -41.02 0.60
N CYS A 447 -12.08 -39.72 0.80
CA CYS A 447 -10.84 -39.02 1.07
C CYS A 447 -11.11 -37.75 1.92
N SER A 448 -10.19 -37.40 2.81
CA SER A 448 -10.20 -36.10 3.47
C SER A 448 -9.47 -35.12 2.56
N ASP A 449 -10.20 -34.44 1.68
CA ASP A 449 -9.63 -33.47 0.74
C ASP A 449 -10.10 -32.05 1.07
N ASN A 450 -9.27 -31.06 0.78
CA ASN A 450 -9.65 -29.66 0.96
C ASN A 450 -9.97 -29.08 -0.41
N ILE A 451 -11.06 -28.33 -0.52
CA ILE A 451 -11.23 -27.45 -1.67
C ILE A 451 -10.47 -26.17 -1.33
N TYR A 452 -9.29 -26.03 -1.90
CA TYR A 452 -8.53 -24.79 -1.80
C TYR A 452 -9.11 -23.79 -2.78
N GLN A 453 -9.56 -22.66 -2.24
CA GLN A 453 -10.24 -21.65 -3.00
C GLN A 453 -9.38 -20.41 -3.03
N ASP A 454 -9.22 -19.89 -4.24
CA ASP A 454 -8.53 -18.65 -4.46
C ASP A 454 -9.53 -17.66 -5.04
N THR A 455 -9.93 -16.73 -4.19
CA THR A 455 -10.89 -15.68 -4.50
C THR A 455 -10.14 -14.37 -4.41
N GLY A 456 -9.95 -13.74 -5.57
CA GLY A 456 -9.11 -12.58 -5.72
C GLY A 456 -9.79 -11.52 -6.57
N VAL A 457 -9.23 -10.31 -6.48
CA VAL A 457 -9.50 -9.25 -7.45
C VAL A 457 -8.21 -9.03 -8.20
N SER A 458 -8.25 -9.17 -9.51
CA SER A 458 -7.17 -8.75 -10.40
C SER A 458 -7.48 -7.33 -10.87
N TYR A 459 -6.81 -6.36 -10.27
CA TYR A 459 -6.91 -4.96 -10.69
C TYR A 459 -6.11 -4.75 -11.99
N TYR A 460 -6.73 -4.95 -13.16
CA TYR A 460 -6.20 -4.50 -14.46
C TYR A 460 -7.27 -3.77 -15.25
N TYR A 461 -6.98 -2.55 -15.69
CA TYR A 461 -7.33 -2.12 -17.05
C TYR A 461 -6.48 -0.92 -17.49
N THR A 462 -5.51 -1.13 -18.39
CA THR A 462 -5.29 -0.27 -19.55
C THR A 462 -5.02 -1.13 -20.77
N GLY A 463 -5.60 -0.77 -21.91
CA GLY A 463 -5.56 -1.51 -23.16
C GLY A 463 -4.19 -1.61 -23.85
N HIS A 464 -3.07 -1.83 -23.12
CA HIS A 464 -1.74 -2.08 -23.71
C HIS A 464 -0.94 -3.15 -22.94
N ASN A 465 -1.11 -4.42 -23.32
CA ASN A 465 -0.15 -5.55 -23.30
C ASN A 465 0.74 -5.85 -22.06
N ASN A 466 0.51 -5.27 -20.89
CA ASN A 466 1.30 -5.56 -19.69
C ASN A 466 0.44 -6.23 -18.60
N THR A 467 0.46 -7.57 -18.57
CA THR A 467 -0.15 -8.43 -17.57
C THR A 467 0.81 -8.60 -16.39
N VAL A 468 0.56 -7.95 -15.26
CA VAL A 468 1.23 -8.32 -14.01
C VAL A 468 0.17 -8.53 -12.95
N ASP A 469 -0.41 -9.73 -12.87
CA ASP A 469 -1.44 -10.10 -11.89
C ASP A 469 -1.01 -9.80 -10.44
N TYR A 470 -1.75 -8.91 -9.80
CA TYR A 470 -1.73 -8.53 -8.40
C TYR A 470 -2.94 -9.21 -7.81
N SER A 471 -2.81 -10.51 -7.67
CA SER A 471 -3.81 -11.27 -6.97
C SER A 471 -3.57 -11.08 -5.47
N ILE A 472 -4.53 -10.43 -4.81
CA ILE A 472 -4.64 -10.53 -3.36
C ILE A 472 -5.09 -11.96 -3.11
N HIS A 473 -4.15 -12.85 -2.76
CA HIS A 473 -4.37 -14.26 -2.46
C HIS A 473 -4.43 -14.52 -0.95
N PRO A 474 -5.55 -14.28 -0.27
CA PRO A 474 -5.81 -14.86 1.02
C PRO A 474 -6.49 -16.20 0.74
N GLY A 475 -5.70 -17.26 0.51
CA GLY A 475 -6.23 -18.61 0.42
C GLY A 475 -7.23 -18.84 1.54
N ALA A 476 -8.47 -19.16 1.17
CA ALA A 476 -9.50 -19.55 2.12
C ALA A 476 -9.75 -21.04 1.91
N ASP A 477 -9.36 -21.82 2.91
CA ASP A 477 -9.64 -23.25 2.88
C ASP A 477 -11.12 -23.46 3.19
N LEU A 478 -11.87 -23.98 2.23
CA LEU A 478 -13.13 -24.64 2.55
C LEU A 478 -12.82 -26.11 2.79
N TYR A 479 -12.70 -26.46 4.07
CA TYR A 479 -12.48 -27.84 4.47
C TYR A 479 -13.66 -28.69 4.04
N LEU A 480 -13.42 -29.76 3.27
CA LEU A 480 -14.36 -30.88 3.30
C LEU A 480 -14.15 -31.56 4.65
N PRO A 481 -15.18 -31.64 5.47
CA PRO A 481 -15.08 -32.43 6.68
C PRO A 481 -15.17 -33.92 6.31
N LEU A 482 -14.40 -34.75 7.04
CA LEU A 482 -14.08 -36.16 6.77
C LEU A 482 -15.10 -36.89 5.89
N ILE A 483 -14.71 -37.29 4.66
CA ILE A 483 -15.52 -38.21 3.86
C ILE A 483 -15.45 -39.60 4.51
N GLN A 484 -16.42 -39.90 5.37
CA GLN A 484 -16.56 -41.18 6.05
C GLN A 484 -17.38 -42.15 5.20
N ARG A 485 -17.04 -43.44 5.26
CA ARG A 485 -17.79 -44.50 4.57
C ARG A 485 -19.26 -44.56 4.96
#